data_AF-A0A1F8Q994-F1
#
_entry.id   AF-A0A1F8Q994-F1
#
_cell.length_a   1.000
_cell.length_b   1.000
_cell.length_c   1.000
_cell.angle_alpha   90.00
_cell.angle_beta   90.00
_cell.angle_gamma   90.00
#
_symmetry.space_group_name_H-M   'P 1'
#
loop_
_entity.id
_entity.type
_entity.pdbx_description
1 polymer ?
#
loop_
_entity_poly.entity_id
_entity_poly.type
_entity_poly.pdbx_seq_one_letter_code
_entity_poly.pdbx_strand_id
1 'polypeptide(L)'
;MFDLYSSLRESPGVPGVPQAVNALLFVASISISLGLMNLLPIPALDGGRIVFVLPEIIIRRRIPPKYEMMVNFISFALLILLMLYINLQDFINPITTPIP
;
A
#
# COMPACT_ATOMS: atom_id res chain seq x y z
N MET A 1 -19.83 17.28 29.41
CA MET A 1 -19.10 16.04 29.01
C MET A 1 -20.02 15.07 28.24
N PHE A 2 -21.31 14.96 28.58
CA PHE A 2 -22.28 14.08 27.91
C PHE A 2 -22.63 14.50 26.47
N ASP A 3 -22.60 15.80 26.16
CA ASP A 3 -22.97 16.35 24.85
C ASP A 3 -21.98 16.07 23.72
N LEU A 4 -20.76 15.64 24.05
CA LEU A 4 -19.76 15.29 23.03
C LEU A 4 -20.09 13.93 22.39
N TYR A 5 -20.64 13.00 23.16
CA TYR A 5 -21.01 11.68 22.66
C TYR A 5 -22.28 11.71 21.79
N SER A 6 -23.22 12.63 22.07
CA SER A 6 -24.38 12.84 21.20
C SER A 6 -23.97 13.41 19.83
N SER A 7 -22.98 14.31 19.79
CA SER A 7 -22.48 14.86 18.52
C SER A 7 -21.76 13.85 17.61
N LEU A 8 -21.15 12.79 18.16
CA LEU A 8 -20.54 11.70 17.38
C LEU A 8 -21.58 10.72 16.80
N ARG A 9 -22.73 10.61 17.47
CA ARG A 9 -23.89 9.84 17.00
C ARG A 9 -24.68 10.59 15.93
N GLU A 10 -24.60 11.92 15.96
CA GLU A 10 -25.19 12.87 15.01
C GLU A 10 -24.23 13.32 13.91
N SER A 11 -23.21 12.52 13.55
CA SER A 11 -22.55 12.76 12.26
C SER A 11 -23.57 12.43 11.17
N PRO A 12 -24.21 13.41 10.52
CA PRO A 12 -25.27 13.13 9.58
C PRO A 12 -24.58 12.51 8.37
N GLY A 13 -24.75 11.20 8.18
CA GLY A 13 -24.48 10.62 6.88
C GLY A 13 -25.19 11.49 5.84
N VAL A 14 -24.47 11.86 4.77
CA VAL A 14 -24.92 12.83 3.76
C VAL A 14 -26.42 12.64 3.47
N PRO A 15 -27.28 13.63 3.78
CA PRO A 15 -28.73 13.45 3.70
C PRO A 15 -29.16 13.01 2.30
N GLY A 16 -29.89 11.90 2.22
CA GLY A 16 -30.36 11.32 0.95
C GLY A 16 -29.44 10.27 0.31
N VAL A 17 -28.28 9.99 0.89
CA VAL A 17 -27.35 8.96 0.40
C VAL A 17 -27.49 7.69 1.25
N PRO A 18 -27.88 6.53 0.67
CA PRO A 18 -27.95 5.27 1.42
C PRO A 18 -26.62 4.93 2.08
N GLN A 19 -26.64 4.38 3.31
CA GLN A 19 -25.40 3.99 4.02
C GLN A 19 -24.52 3.03 3.21
N ALA A 20 -25.16 2.18 2.38
CA ALA A 20 -24.46 1.31 1.45
C ALA A 20 -23.60 2.09 0.43
N VAL A 21 -24.08 3.25 -0.05
CA VAL A 21 -23.33 4.10 -0.97
C VAL A 21 -22.12 4.73 -0.27
N ASN A 22 -22.24 5.14 0.99
CA ASN A 22 -21.09 5.65 1.76
C ASN A 22 -20.02 4.57 1.97
N ALA A 23 -20.43 3.34 2.27
CA ALA A 23 -19.51 2.20 2.37
C ALA A 23 -18.82 1.90 1.02
N LEU A 24 -19.57 1.96 -0.09
CA LEU A 24 -19.00 1.80 -1.43
C LEU A 24 -18.01 2.92 -1.78
N LEU A 25 -18.29 4.17 -1.41
CA LEU A 25 -17.37 5.29 -1.61
C LEU A 25 -16.09 5.13 -0.78
N PHE A 26 -16.20 4.65 0.45
CA PHE A 26 -15.04 4.33 1.28
C PHE A 26 -14.18 3.23 0.66
N VAL A 27 -14.80 2.10 0.30
CA VAL A 27 -14.11 1.00 -0.38
C VAL A 27 -13.49 1.47 -1.69
N ALA A 28 -14.19 2.28 -2.49
CA ALA A 28 -13.67 2.84 -3.72
C ALA A 28 -12.43 3.71 -3.48
N SER A 29 -12.44 4.57 -2.44
CA SER A 29 -11.28 5.40 -2.10
C SER A 29 -10.05 4.57 -1.72
N ILE A 30 -10.25 3.49 -0.97
CA ILE A 30 -9.21 2.53 -0.61
C ILE A 30 -8.70 1.81 -1.86
N SER A 31 -9.61 1.26 -2.68
CA SER A 31 -9.27 0.54 -3.91
C SER A 31 -8.48 1.40 -4.89
N ILE A 32 -8.83 2.67 -5.06
CA ILE A 32 -8.08 3.60 -5.92
C ILE A 32 -6.69 3.84 -5.35
N SER A 33 -6.57 4.11 -4.05
CA SER A 33 -5.29 4.38 -3.39
C SER A 33 -4.35 3.17 -3.46
N LEU A 34 -4.87 1.97 -3.20
CA LEU A 34 -4.14 0.71 -3.34
C LEU A 34 -3.80 0.40 -4.80
N GLY A 35 -4.73 0.63 -5.72
CA GLY A 35 -4.49 0.45 -7.16
C GLY A 35 -3.35 1.33 -7.66
N LEU A 36 -3.35 2.62 -7.26
CA LEU A 36 -2.29 3.57 -7.59
C LEU A 36 -0.94 3.17 -6.96
N MET A 37 -0.93 2.77 -5.68
CA MET A 37 0.27 2.27 -5.01
C MET A 37 0.81 1.00 -5.66
N ASN A 38 -0.07 0.07 -6.04
CA ASN A 38 0.31 -1.17 -6.71
C ASN A 38 0.82 -0.93 -8.13
N LEU A 39 0.40 0.13 -8.82
CA LEU A 39 0.91 0.51 -10.15
C LEU A 39 2.32 1.10 -10.11
N LEU A 40 2.82 1.51 -8.94
CA LEU A 40 4.18 2.03 -8.81
C LEU A 40 5.22 0.96 -9.20
N PRO A 41 6.38 1.36 -9.74
CA PRO A 41 7.46 0.45 -10.10
C PRO A 41 8.22 -0.05 -8.87
N ILE A 42 7.49 -0.46 -7.82
CA ILE A 42 8.05 -1.00 -6.60
C ILE A 42 8.26 -2.50 -6.82
N PRO A 43 9.51 -2.97 -6.72
CA PRO A 43 9.80 -4.38 -6.82
C PRO A 43 9.07 -5.18 -5.72
N ALA A 44 8.49 -6.34 -6.05
CA ALA A 44 7.55 -7.14 -5.24
C ALA A 44 6.06 -6.73 -5.24
N LEU A 45 5.68 -5.59 -5.84
CA LEU A 45 4.28 -5.22 -6.09
C LEU A 45 3.89 -5.48 -7.57
N ASP A 46 2.57 -5.50 -7.83
CA ASP A 46 1.99 -5.83 -9.15
C ASP A 46 2.56 -4.93 -10.28
N GLY A 47 2.77 -3.64 -10.01
CA GLY A 47 3.29 -2.64 -10.94
C GLY A 47 4.76 -2.82 -11.28
N GLY A 48 5.56 -3.35 -10.36
CA GLY A 48 6.94 -3.75 -10.64
C GLY A 48 7.00 -4.80 -11.75
N ARG A 49 6.11 -5.79 -11.70
CA ARG A 49 5.98 -6.83 -12.75
C ARG A 49 5.56 -6.23 -14.09
N ILE A 50 4.63 -5.28 -14.09
CA ILE A 50 4.17 -4.58 -15.29
C ILE A 50 5.33 -3.87 -15.99
N VAL A 51 6.25 -3.25 -15.25
CA VAL A 51 7.44 -2.59 -15.83
C VAL A 51 8.43 -3.57 -16.45
N PHE A 52 8.50 -4.83 -15.97
CA PHE A 52 9.31 -5.85 -16.63
C PHE A 52 8.66 -6.38 -17.92
N VAL A 53 7.33 -6.47 -17.98
CA VAL A 53 6.60 -7.01 -19.14
C VAL A 53 6.31 -5.93 -20.20
N LEU A 54 6.17 -4.66 -19.83
CA LEU A 54 5.92 -3.54 -20.76
C LEU A 54 6.97 -3.45 -21.89
N PRO A 55 8.28 -3.54 -21.61
CA PRO A 55 9.32 -3.56 -22.64
C PRO A 55 9.22 -4.78 -23.56
N GLU A 56 8.71 -5.93 -23.11
CA GLU A 56 8.52 -7.11 -23.96
C GLU A 56 7.45 -6.86 -25.04
N ILE A 57 6.40 -6.09 -24.73
CA ILE A 57 5.38 -5.67 -25.71
C ILE A 57 6.00 -4.74 -26.78
N ILE A 58 6.91 -3.85 -26.37
CA ILE A 58 7.58 -2.88 -27.25
C ILE A 58 8.68 -3.56 -28.09
N ILE A 59 9.48 -4.43 -27.47
CA ILE A 59 10.70 -5.04 -28.05
C ILE A 59 10.38 -6.38 -28.76
N ARG A 60 9.15 -6.92 -28.62
CA ARG A 60 8.68 -8.20 -29.20
C ARG A 60 9.57 -9.42 -28.91
N ARG A 61 10.46 -9.33 -27.90
CA ARG A 61 11.31 -10.43 -27.43
C ARG A 61 10.90 -10.82 -26.03
N ARG A 62 10.64 -12.12 -25.85
CA ARG A 62 10.25 -12.66 -24.54
C ARG A 62 11.40 -12.54 -23.55
N ILE A 63 11.14 -11.90 -22.41
CA ILE A 63 12.07 -11.95 -21.30
C ILE A 63 11.94 -13.34 -20.66
N PRO A 64 13.04 -14.08 -20.45
CA PRO A 64 12.93 -15.41 -19.87
C PRO A 64 12.31 -15.35 -18.47
N PRO A 65 11.33 -16.21 -18.14
CA PRO A 65 10.61 -16.18 -16.86
C PRO A 65 11.53 -16.40 -15.64
N LYS A 66 12.73 -16.95 -15.87
CA LYS A 66 13.77 -17.09 -14.85
C LYS A 66 14.25 -15.73 -14.32
N TYR A 67 14.35 -14.71 -15.18
CA TYR A 67 14.77 -13.37 -14.75
C TYR A 67 13.67 -12.65 -13.97
N GLU A 68 12.42 -12.78 -14.40
CA GLU A 68 11.25 -12.24 -13.69
C GLU A 68 11.17 -12.80 -12.26
N MET A 69 11.26 -14.13 -12.11
CA MET A 69 11.23 -14.79 -10.81
C MET A 69 12.42 -14.37 -9.93
N MET A 70 13.63 -14.29 -10.50
CA MET A 70 14.84 -13.95 -9.75
C MET A 70 14.82 -12.48 -9.29
N VAL A 71 14.40 -11.56 -10.16
CA VAL A 71 14.27 -10.14 -9.79
C VAL A 71 13.21 -9.95 -8.72
N ASN A 72 12.05 -10.59 -8.86
CA ASN A 72 11.00 -10.52 -7.86
C ASN A 72 11.46 -11.09 -6.51
N PHE A 73 12.17 -12.21 -6.52
CA PHE A 73 12.72 -12.82 -5.31
C PHE A 73 13.77 -11.94 -4.63
N ILE A 74 14.74 -11.41 -5.38
CA ILE A 74 15.78 -10.50 -4.85
C ILE A 74 15.13 -9.27 -4.21
N SER A 75 14.15 -8.72 -4.90
CA SER A 75 13.39 -7.55 -4.48
C SER A 75 12.61 -7.79 -3.20
N PHE A 76 11.89 -8.91 -3.14
CA PHE A 76 11.15 -9.32 -1.96
C PHE A 76 12.09 -9.59 -0.78
N ALA A 77 13.20 -10.29 -1.01
CA ALA A 77 14.21 -10.54 0.01
C ALA A 77 14.85 -9.24 0.53
N LEU A 78 15.10 -8.27 -0.35
CA LEU A 78 15.62 -6.96 0.02
C LEU A 78 14.64 -6.18 0.90
N LEU A 79 13.33 -6.22 0.59
CA LEU A 79 12.30 -5.59 1.42
C LEU A 79 12.22 -6.23 2.81
N ILE A 80 12.28 -7.57 2.90
CA ILE A 80 12.30 -8.28 4.19
C ILE A 80 13.56 -7.91 4.99
N LEU A 81 14.72 -7.88 4.34
CA LEU A 81 15.97 -7.48 4.98
C LEU A 81 15.89 -6.03 5.50
N LEU A 82 15.34 -5.12 4.71
CA LEU A 82 15.15 -3.72 5.10
C LEU A 82 14.17 -3.59 6.27
N MET A 83 13.06 -4.35 6.26
CA MET A 83 12.08 -4.37 7.34
C MET A 83 12.71 -4.83 8.65
N LEU A 84 13.52 -5.90 8.60
CA LEU A 84 14.27 -6.41 9.76
C LEU A 84 15.30 -5.39 10.24
N TYR A 85 16.06 -4.80 9.32
CA TYR A 85 17.06 -3.78 9.64
C TYR A 85 16.43 -2.59 10.37
N ILE A 86 15.32 -2.05 9.85
CA ILE A 86 14.60 -0.93 10.47
C ILE A 86 14.05 -1.33 11.84
N ASN A 87 13.43 -2.51 11.97
CA ASN A 87 12.93 -2.99 13.26
C ASN A 87 14.04 -3.15 14.30
N LEU A 88 15.18 -3.72 13.91
CA LEU A 88 16.34 -3.87 14.79
C LEU A 88 16.93 -2.51 15.16
N GLN A 89 17.00 -1.57 14.20
CA GLN A 89 17.48 -0.22 14.44
C GLN A 89 16.60 0.53 15.44
N ASP A 90 15.27 0.41 15.32
CA ASP A 90 14.30 1.00 16.24
C ASP A 90 14.37 0.34 17.63
N PHE A 91 14.60 -0.98 17.69
CA PHE A 91 14.78 -1.69 18.96
C PHE A 91 16.10 -1.35 19.68
N ILE A 92 17.20 -1.22 18.93
CA ILE A 92 18.54 -0.92 19.50
C ILE A 92 18.66 0.56 19.86
N ASN A 93 18.13 1.45 19.02
CA ASN A 93 18.12 2.89 19.24
C ASN A 93 16.67 3.38 19.37
N PRO A 94 15.99 3.04 20.49
CA PRO A 94 14.65 3.53 20.71
C PRO A 94 14.70 5.05 20.76
N ILE A 95 13.82 5.70 20.00
CA ILE A 95 13.71 7.15 20.00
C ILE A 95 13.24 7.57 21.41
N THR A 96 14.16 8.08 22.23
CA THR A 96 13.84 8.68 23.52
C THR A 96 13.27 10.07 23.28
N THR A 97 12.04 10.14 22.78
CA THR A 97 11.30 11.40 22.80
C THR A 97 11.11 11.80 24.27
N PRO A 98 11.59 12.99 24.71
CA PRO A 98 11.18 13.54 25.98
C PRO A 98 9.71 13.91 25.83
N ILE A 99 8.84 13.05 26.36
CA ILE A 99 7.42 13.33 26.48
C ILE A 99 7.26 14.38 27.61
N PRO A 100 6.55 15.51 27.41
CA PRO A 100 6.05 16.31 28.52
C PRO A 100 4.96 15.59 29.32
#